data_AF-A0A351MG26-F1
#
_entry.id   AF-A0A351MG26-F1
#
_cell.length_a   1.000
_cell.length_b   1.000
_cell.length_c   1.000
_cell.angle_alpha   90.00
_cell.angle_beta   90.00
_cell.angle_gamma   90.00
#
_symmetry.space_group_name_H-M   'P 1'
#
loop_
_entity.id
_entity.type
_entity.pdbx_description
1 polymer ?
#
loop_
_entity_poly.entity_id
_entity_poly.type
_entity_poly.pdbx_seq_one_letter_code
_entity_poly.pdbx_strand_id
1 'polypeptide(L)'
;MQPAVAEASARVVEKLENNGRGLNLTKEVRDGILCHTSGKPAKTPEGRIVRLADRIAYINHDIDDAIRGGVMTESEIPQGITSVLGNRRSVRIDTLVHSVIRTSDGNTIAMAGDVKEAFDRLYHFMFEYVYLNPYAKREEKKVPFLIRTLYEYLKMPGHLPEDMRRIAGEEGIDRAVTDYIAGMTDRYAVELFQEISVPRSWNH
;
A
#
# COMPACT_ATOMS: atom_id res chain seq x y z
N MET A 1 -4.05 -4.65 10.45
CA MET A 1 -3.69 -3.24 10.17
C MET A 1 -4.10 -2.76 8.76
N GLN A 2 -4.74 -3.58 7.90
CA GLN A 2 -4.93 -3.28 6.46
C GLN A 2 -6.31 -2.76 5.95
N PRO A 3 -7.45 -2.79 6.69
CA PRO A 3 -8.72 -2.31 6.12
C PRO A 3 -8.76 -0.79 5.88
N ALA A 4 -7.98 -0.01 6.63
CA ALA A 4 -7.96 1.46 6.52
C ALA A 4 -7.46 1.97 5.16
N VAL A 5 -6.58 1.25 4.47
CA VAL A 5 -6.00 1.69 3.19
C VAL A 5 -7.03 1.60 2.06
N ALA A 6 -7.79 0.50 1.99
CA ALA A 6 -8.81 0.34 0.94
C ALA A 6 -9.97 1.33 1.12
N GLU A 7 -10.36 1.62 2.37
CA GLU A 7 -11.37 2.63 2.68
C GLU A 7 -10.89 4.04 2.32
N ALA A 8 -9.62 4.36 2.57
CA ALA A 8 -9.03 5.63 2.15
C ALA A 8 -9.02 5.76 0.61
N SER A 9 -8.58 4.73 -0.12
CA SER A 9 -8.60 4.73 -1.59
C SER A 9 -10.01 4.87 -2.16
N ALA A 10 -11.00 4.21 -1.57
CA ALA A 10 -12.40 4.38 -1.98
C ALA A 10 -12.89 5.81 -1.71
N ARG A 11 -12.53 6.38 -0.56
CA ARG A 11 -12.89 7.75 -0.22
C ARG A 11 -12.28 8.78 -1.18
N VAL A 12 -11.04 8.56 -1.63
CA VAL A 12 -10.40 9.40 -2.66
C VAL A 12 -11.29 9.51 -3.90
N VAL A 13 -11.67 8.36 -4.47
CA VAL A 13 -12.46 8.32 -5.71
C VAL A 13 -13.94 8.69 -5.53
N GLU A 14 -14.48 8.60 -4.31
CA GLU A 14 -15.87 8.95 -4.01
C GLU A 14 -16.06 10.41 -3.61
N LYS A 15 -15.08 11.03 -2.95
CA LYS A 15 -15.28 12.28 -2.21
C LYS A 15 -14.14 13.29 -2.28
N LEU A 16 -12.90 12.91 -2.56
CA LEU A 16 -11.77 13.84 -2.49
C LEU A 16 -11.40 14.36 -3.88
N GLU A 17 -11.37 13.47 -4.85
CA GLU A 17 -11.05 13.81 -6.24
C GLU A 17 -12.04 14.78 -6.87
N ASN A 18 -11.60 15.44 -7.94
CA ASN A 18 -12.43 16.33 -8.75
C ASN A 18 -13.06 17.48 -7.91
N ASN A 19 -12.23 18.16 -7.12
CA ASN A 19 -12.63 19.23 -6.20
C ASN A 19 -13.74 18.79 -5.24
N GLY A 20 -13.63 17.57 -4.73
CA GLY A 20 -14.58 17.03 -3.76
C GLY A 20 -15.85 16.40 -4.33
N ARG A 21 -15.96 16.25 -5.65
CA ARG A 21 -17.12 15.64 -6.33
C ARG A 21 -16.98 14.14 -6.53
N GLY A 22 -15.78 13.60 -6.31
CA GLY A 22 -15.44 12.24 -6.69
C GLY A 22 -15.39 12.06 -8.22
N LEU A 23 -15.07 10.83 -8.63
CA LEU A 23 -14.83 10.45 -10.02
C LEU A 23 -16.04 9.80 -10.70
N ASN A 24 -17.16 9.63 -9.98
CA ASN A 24 -18.39 8.98 -10.50
C ASN A 24 -18.12 7.61 -11.15
N LEU A 25 -17.26 6.81 -10.52
CA LEU A 25 -16.92 5.47 -11.00
C LEU A 25 -18.10 4.51 -10.84
N THR A 26 -18.12 3.47 -11.68
CA THR A 26 -19.13 2.41 -11.58
C THR A 26 -19.04 1.69 -10.24
N LYS A 27 -20.13 1.00 -9.86
CA LYS A 27 -20.19 0.27 -8.59
C LYS A 27 -19.15 -0.86 -8.55
N GLU A 28 -18.91 -1.50 -9.69
CA GLU A 28 -17.98 -2.61 -9.87
C GLU A 28 -16.53 -2.15 -9.69
N VAL A 29 -16.17 -0.97 -10.21
CA VAL A 29 -14.82 -0.41 -10.04
C VAL A 29 -14.57 -0.06 -8.57
N ARG A 30 -15.53 0.57 -7.90
CA ARG A 30 -15.41 0.90 -6.47
C ARG A 30 -15.35 -0.34 -5.59
N ASP A 31 -16.13 -1.38 -5.90
CA ASP A 31 -16.07 -2.67 -5.22
C ASP A 31 -14.69 -3.33 -5.37
N GLY A 32 -14.09 -3.27 -6.56
CA GLY A 32 -12.71 -3.69 -6.79
C GLY A 32 -11.70 -2.94 -5.91
N ILE A 33 -11.81 -1.61 -5.84
CA ILE A 33 -10.95 -0.76 -5.00
C ILE A 33 -11.14 -1.09 -3.51
N LEU A 34 -12.35 -1.34 -3.04
CA LEU A 34 -12.58 -1.67 -1.63
C LEU A 34 -12.05 -3.06 -1.25
N CYS A 35 -12.07 -4.02 -2.19
CA CYS A 35 -11.79 -5.42 -1.90
C CYS A 35 -10.36 -5.87 -2.22
N HIS A 36 -9.50 -5.00 -2.78
CA HIS A 36 -8.18 -5.42 -3.28
C HIS A 36 -7.15 -5.76 -2.20
N THR A 37 -7.25 -5.21 -0.98
CA THR A 37 -6.25 -5.46 0.07
C THR A 37 -6.59 -6.69 0.91
N SER A 38 -7.72 -6.66 1.62
CA SER A 38 -8.07 -7.63 2.66
C SER A 38 -9.58 -7.79 2.79
N GLY A 39 -10.01 -8.80 3.54
CA GLY A 39 -11.43 -9.07 3.76
C GLY A 39 -12.12 -9.74 2.56
N LYS A 40 -13.36 -9.36 2.30
CA LYS A 40 -14.24 -10.03 1.33
C LYS A 40 -13.70 -9.88 -0.10
N PRO A 41 -13.77 -10.93 -0.93
CA PRO A 41 -13.43 -10.81 -2.34
C PRO A 41 -14.40 -9.87 -3.05
N ALA A 42 -13.92 -9.19 -4.10
CA ALA A 42 -14.76 -8.39 -4.97
C ALA A 42 -15.86 -9.26 -5.61
N LYS A 43 -16.97 -8.63 -5.98
CA LYS A 43 -18.11 -9.30 -6.62
C LYS A 43 -17.74 -9.80 -8.00
N THR A 44 -17.00 -9.00 -8.76
CA THR A 44 -16.63 -9.31 -10.15
C THR A 44 -15.35 -10.14 -10.24
N PRO A 45 -15.20 -11.01 -11.26
CA PRO A 45 -13.95 -11.69 -11.54
C PRO A 45 -12.77 -10.73 -11.75
N GLU A 46 -13.00 -9.59 -12.40
CA GLU A 46 -12.00 -8.56 -12.64
C GLU A 46 -11.46 -7.99 -11.32
N GLY A 47 -12.35 -7.64 -10.38
CA GLY A 47 -11.94 -7.15 -9.06
C GLY A 47 -11.19 -8.22 -8.24
N ARG A 48 -11.57 -9.49 -8.39
CA ARG A 48 -10.86 -10.61 -7.74
C ARG A 48 -9.46 -10.82 -8.33
N ILE A 49 -9.30 -10.68 -9.65
CA ILE A 49 -8.00 -10.74 -10.32
C ILE A 49 -7.09 -9.60 -9.86
N VAL A 50 -7.62 -8.37 -9.75
CA VAL A 50 -6.83 -7.20 -9.29
C VAL A 50 -6.17 -7.47 -7.93
N ARG A 51 -6.90 -8.07 -6.99
CA ARG A 51 -6.34 -8.46 -5.68
C ARG A 51 -5.15 -9.42 -5.79
N LEU A 52 -5.21 -10.38 -6.71
CA LEU A 52 -4.12 -11.34 -6.89
C LEU A 52 -2.94 -10.71 -7.64
N ALA A 53 -3.22 -9.91 -8.66
CA ALA A 53 -2.22 -9.16 -9.40
C ALA A 53 -1.44 -8.20 -8.48
N ASP A 54 -2.14 -7.49 -7.59
CA ASP A 54 -1.54 -6.59 -6.61
C ASP A 54 -0.57 -7.35 -5.68
N ARG A 55 -0.99 -8.50 -5.14
CA ARG A 55 -0.12 -9.35 -4.29
C ARG A 55 1.11 -9.87 -5.05
N ILE A 56 0.98 -10.24 -6.32
CA ILE A 56 2.11 -10.68 -7.16
C ILE A 56 3.06 -9.51 -7.41
N ALA A 57 2.55 -8.33 -7.76
CA ALA A 57 3.37 -7.16 -8.01
C ALA A 57 4.11 -6.75 -6.74
N TYR A 58 3.39 -6.59 -5.63
CA TYR A 58 3.91 -6.11 -4.35
C TYR A 58 5.06 -6.98 -3.84
N ILE A 59 4.87 -8.31 -3.77
CA ILE A 59 5.92 -9.20 -3.26
C ILE A 59 7.19 -9.17 -4.13
N ASN A 60 7.06 -9.01 -5.44
CA ASN A 60 8.21 -8.94 -6.33
C ASN A 60 8.93 -7.60 -6.25
N HIS A 61 8.19 -6.50 -6.08
CA HIS A 61 8.76 -5.19 -5.82
C HIS A 61 9.51 -5.16 -4.48
N ASP A 62 8.94 -5.74 -3.43
CA ASP A 62 9.58 -5.79 -2.11
C ASP A 62 10.84 -6.66 -2.10
N ILE A 63 10.90 -7.74 -2.89
CA ILE A 63 12.15 -8.50 -3.10
C ILE A 63 13.21 -7.60 -3.74
N ASP A 64 12.86 -6.89 -4.82
CA ASP A 64 13.80 -5.98 -5.51
C ASP A 64 14.32 -4.89 -4.55
N ASP A 65 13.44 -4.30 -3.73
CA ASP A 65 13.80 -3.23 -2.81
C ASP A 65 14.59 -3.75 -1.60
N ALA A 66 14.29 -4.94 -1.09
CA ALA A 66 15.09 -5.59 -0.06
C ALA A 66 16.50 -5.92 -0.56
N ILE A 67 16.63 -6.36 -1.81
CA ILE A 67 17.95 -6.60 -2.45
C ILE A 67 18.71 -5.29 -2.64
N ARG A 68 18.07 -4.25 -3.17
CA ARG A 68 18.68 -2.92 -3.34
C ARG A 68 19.11 -2.31 -2.00
N GLY A 69 18.33 -2.51 -0.95
CA GLY A 69 18.63 -2.07 0.40
C GLY A 69 19.69 -2.91 1.12
N GLY A 70 20.21 -3.96 0.49
CA GLY A 70 21.19 -4.87 1.09
C GLY A 70 20.64 -5.69 2.26
N VAL A 71 19.31 -5.82 2.37
CA VAL A 71 18.65 -6.60 3.42
C VAL A 71 18.76 -8.10 3.15
N MET A 72 18.76 -8.47 1.86
CA MET A 72 18.90 -9.85 1.41
C MET A 72 19.46 -9.91 -0.02
N THR A 73 19.64 -11.11 -0.53
CA THR A 73 20.10 -11.43 -1.88
C THR A 73 19.13 -12.44 -2.53
N GLU A 74 19.08 -12.49 -3.86
CA GLU A 74 18.20 -13.44 -4.57
C GLU A 74 18.49 -14.92 -4.21
N SER A 75 19.75 -15.23 -3.90
CA SER A 75 20.19 -16.58 -3.48
C SER A 75 19.71 -17.00 -2.09
N GLU A 76 19.27 -16.06 -1.25
CA GLU A 76 18.72 -16.37 0.07
C GLU A 76 17.27 -16.86 0.01
N ILE A 77 16.59 -16.67 -1.12
CA ILE A 77 15.25 -17.23 -1.32
C ILE A 77 15.37 -18.77 -1.37
N PRO A 78 14.69 -19.51 -0.47
CA PRO A 78 14.83 -20.96 -0.37
C PRO A 78 14.64 -21.69 -1.70
N GLN A 79 15.49 -22.68 -1.97
CA GLN A 79 15.45 -23.47 -3.22
C GLN A 79 14.08 -24.10 -3.46
N GLY A 80 13.39 -24.55 -2.41
CA GLY A 80 12.05 -25.13 -2.55
C GLY A 80 10.95 -24.12 -2.97
N ILE A 81 11.25 -22.82 -3.02
CA ILE A 81 10.39 -21.78 -3.60
C ILE A 81 10.87 -21.48 -5.03
N THR A 82 12.17 -21.24 -5.20
CA THR A 82 12.74 -20.84 -6.50
C THR A 82 12.70 -21.97 -7.53
N SER A 83 12.62 -23.24 -7.11
CA SER A 83 12.42 -24.37 -8.02
C SER A 83 11.04 -24.40 -8.67
N VAL A 84 10.03 -23.80 -8.01
CA VAL A 84 8.65 -23.72 -8.51
C VAL A 84 8.42 -22.38 -9.19
N LEU A 85 8.74 -21.29 -8.50
CA LEU A 85 8.45 -19.94 -8.99
C LEU A 85 9.53 -19.40 -9.93
N GLY A 86 10.76 -19.90 -9.87
CA GLY A 86 11.90 -19.33 -10.58
C GLY A 86 12.84 -18.52 -9.69
N ASN A 87 14.08 -18.40 -10.15
CA ASN A 87 15.21 -17.81 -9.42
C ASN A 87 15.55 -16.37 -9.81
N ARG A 88 14.69 -15.72 -10.59
CA ARG A 88 14.80 -14.33 -11.01
C ARG A 88 13.42 -13.71 -11.12
N ARG A 89 13.32 -12.41 -10.90
CA ARG A 89 12.06 -11.65 -10.92
C ARG A 89 11.18 -11.92 -12.15
N SER A 90 11.74 -11.86 -13.36
CA SER A 90 10.95 -12.05 -14.59
C SER A 90 10.32 -13.44 -14.66
N VAL A 91 11.09 -14.49 -14.33
CA VAL A 91 10.61 -15.89 -14.33
C VAL A 91 9.54 -16.10 -13.26
N ARG A 92 9.71 -15.48 -12.09
CA ARG A 92 8.73 -15.52 -10.99
C ARG A 92 7.41 -14.85 -11.33
N ILE A 93 7.45 -13.67 -11.92
CA ILE A 93 6.24 -13.00 -12.39
C ILE A 93 5.55 -13.84 -13.47
N ASP A 94 6.32 -14.33 -14.45
CA ASP A 94 5.80 -15.14 -15.56
C ASP A 94 5.10 -16.41 -15.07
N THR A 95 5.74 -17.15 -14.15
CA THR A 95 5.19 -18.37 -13.56
C THR A 95 3.89 -18.10 -12.79
N LEU A 96 3.86 -17.06 -11.97
CA LEU A 96 2.69 -16.69 -11.18
C LEU A 96 1.54 -16.28 -12.10
N VAL A 97 1.79 -15.41 -13.08
CA VAL A 97 0.77 -14.94 -14.04
C VAL A 97 0.22 -16.09 -14.87
N HIS A 98 1.09 -16.94 -15.43
CA HIS A 98 0.65 -18.09 -16.22
C HIS A 98 -0.14 -19.12 -15.39
N SER A 99 0.25 -19.34 -14.13
CA SER A 99 -0.51 -20.19 -13.21
C SER A 99 -1.91 -19.64 -12.98
N VAL A 100 -2.04 -18.33 -12.73
CA VAL A 100 -3.34 -17.68 -12.58
C VAL A 100 -4.20 -17.84 -13.83
N ILE A 101 -3.64 -17.57 -15.01
CA ILE A 101 -4.39 -17.67 -16.28
C ILE A 101 -4.87 -19.09 -16.56
N ARG A 102 -4.03 -20.10 -16.30
CA ARG A 102 -4.34 -21.51 -16.63
C ARG A 102 -5.27 -22.19 -15.63
N THR A 103 -5.25 -21.77 -14.37
CA THR A 103 -6.04 -22.39 -13.30
C THR A 103 -7.36 -21.66 -13.05
N SER A 104 -7.47 -20.39 -13.43
CA SER A 104 -8.71 -19.63 -13.27
C SER A 104 -9.76 -20.04 -14.31
N ASP A 105 -11.03 -19.94 -13.92
CA ASP A 105 -12.20 -20.15 -14.78
C ASP A 105 -13.22 -19.00 -14.61
N GLY A 106 -14.41 -19.13 -15.19
CA GLY A 106 -15.44 -18.08 -15.18
C GLY A 106 -15.94 -17.66 -13.78
N ASN A 107 -15.66 -18.42 -12.73
CA ASN A 107 -16.10 -18.08 -11.37
C ASN A 107 -14.98 -18.17 -10.31
N THR A 108 -13.85 -18.79 -10.65
CA THR A 108 -12.75 -19.08 -9.74
C THR A 108 -11.48 -18.40 -10.22
N ILE A 109 -10.87 -17.58 -9.36
CA ILE A 109 -9.55 -16.99 -9.59
C ILE A 109 -8.56 -17.71 -8.67
N ALA A 110 -7.65 -18.48 -9.23
CA ALA A 110 -6.75 -19.34 -8.47
C ALA A 110 -5.41 -19.56 -9.18
N MET A 111 -4.42 -19.99 -8.39
CA MET A 111 -3.14 -20.53 -8.89
C MET A 111 -3.18 -22.05 -8.77
N ALA A 112 -2.36 -22.74 -9.57
CA ALA A 112 -2.07 -24.16 -9.38
C ALA A 112 -1.59 -24.43 -7.94
N GLY A 113 -1.91 -25.60 -7.38
CA GLY A 113 -1.73 -25.88 -5.95
C GLY A 113 -0.27 -25.76 -5.49
N ASP A 114 0.67 -26.28 -6.26
CA ASP A 114 2.12 -26.18 -6.04
C ASP A 114 2.62 -24.73 -6.13
N VAL A 115 2.16 -23.98 -7.12
CA VAL A 115 2.49 -22.56 -7.29
C VAL A 115 1.94 -21.73 -6.14
N LYS A 116 0.71 -22.02 -5.69
CA LYS A 116 0.07 -21.35 -4.56
C LYS A 116 0.84 -21.61 -3.26
N GLU A 117 1.23 -22.86 -3.02
CA GLU A 117 2.02 -23.23 -1.84
C GLU A 117 3.39 -22.52 -1.86
N ALA A 118 4.07 -22.52 -3.00
CA ALA A 118 5.35 -21.82 -3.14
C ALA A 118 5.19 -20.29 -2.96
N PHE A 119 4.11 -19.70 -3.45
CA PHE A 119 3.80 -18.28 -3.27
C PHE A 119 3.52 -17.93 -1.80
N ASP A 120 2.76 -18.75 -1.09
CA ASP A 120 2.53 -18.54 0.35
C ASP A 120 3.83 -18.66 1.14
N ARG A 121 4.68 -19.66 0.82
CA ARG A 121 6.00 -19.81 1.44
C ARG A 121 6.91 -18.61 1.16
N LEU A 122 6.88 -18.06 -0.04
CA LEU A 122 7.60 -16.83 -0.37
C LEU A 122 7.10 -15.65 0.44
N TYR A 123 5.78 -15.51 0.60
CA TYR A 123 5.18 -14.46 1.42
C TYR A 123 5.63 -14.58 2.89
N HIS A 124 5.61 -15.78 3.45
CA HIS A 124 6.09 -16.04 4.81
C HIS A 124 7.59 -15.75 4.96
N PHE A 125 8.41 -16.19 4.01
CA PHE A 125 9.84 -15.90 4.00
C PHE A 125 10.11 -14.39 4.00
N MET A 126 9.45 -13.64 3.10
CA MET A 126 9.60 -12.19 3.04
C MET A 126 9.17 -11.53 4.34
N PHE A 127 8.05 -11.96 4.92
CA PHE A 127 7.56 -11.48 6.22
C PHE A 127 8.61 -11.58 7.31
N GLU A 128 9.28 -12.73 7.42
CA GLU A 128 10.30 -12.98 8.44
C GLU A 128 11.62 -12.24 8.18
N TYR A 129 12.11 -12.25 6.93
CA TYR A 129 13.43 -11.72 6.60
C TYR A 129 13.47 -10.20 6.41
N VAL A 130 12.40 -9.62 5.87
CA VAL A 130 12.35 -8.20 5.50
C VAL A 130 11.52 -7.41 6.51
N TYR A 131 10.27 -7.81 6.77
CA TYR A 131 9.36 -6.99 7.58
C TYR A 131 9.64 -7.10 9.08
N LEU A 132 10.12 -8.24 9.58
CA LEU A 132 10.54 -8.38 10.99
C LEU A 132 11.98 -7.88 11.25
N ASN A 133 12.70 -7.43 10.21
CA ASN A 133 14.07 -6.97 10.34
C ASN A 133 14.16 -5.79 11.34
N PRO A 134 15.12 -5.83 12.30
CA PRO A 134 15.33 -4.77 13.28
C PRO A 134 15.51 -3.37 12.67
N TYR A 135 16.09 -3.26 11.47
CA TYR A 135 16.24 -1.99 10.76
C TYR A 135 14.88 -1.39 10.40
N ALA A 136 14.00 -2.17 9.75
CA ALA A 136 12.65 -1.74 9.39
C ALA A 136 11.85 -1.32 10.64
N LYS A 137 11.94 -2.11 11.72
CA LYS A 137 11.29 -1.80 13.01
C LYS A 137 11.80 -0.51 13.66
N ARG A 138 13.05 -0.11 13.44
CA ARG A 138 13.59 1.12 14.04
C ARG A 138 13.02 2.37 13.36
N GLU A 139 12.90 2.36 12.05
CA GLU A 139 12.31 3.49 11.31
C GLU A 139 10.79 3.55 11.53
N GLU A 140 10.11 2.40 11.60
CA GLU A 140 8.68 2.33 11.92
C GLU A 140 8.34 3.00 13.27
N LYS A 141 9.24 2.91 14.27
CA LYS A 141 9.06 3.59 15.58
C LYS A 141 9.00 5.12 15.48
N LYS A 142 9.56 5.72 14.43
CA LYS A 142 9.53 7.18 14.23
C LYS A 142 8.23 7.66 13.58
N VAL A 143 7.57 6.78 12.81
CA VAL A 143 6.37 7.12 12.02
C VAL A 143 5.22 7.64 12.91
N PRO A 144 4.87 7.02 14.05
CA PRO A 144 3.80 7.55 14.91
C PRO A 144 4.05 8.97 15.41
N PHE A 145 5.32 9.32 15.68
CA PHE A 145 5.67 10.67 16.12
C PHE A 145 5.52 11.67 14.97
N LEU A 146 6.05 11.35 13.79
CA LEU A 146 5.91 12.19 12.59
C LEU A 146 4.43 12.45 12.28
N ILE A 147 3.62 11.40 12.18
CA ILE A 147 2.19 11.51 11.85
C ILE A 147 1.43 12.32 12.91
N ARG A 148 1.74 12.13 14.19
CA ARG A 148 1.12 12.91 15.28
C ARG A 148 1.48 14.39 15.17
N THR A 149 2.73 14.72 14.92
CA THR A 149 3.17 16.12 14.78
C THR A 149 2.48 16.81 13.61
N LEU A 150 2.39 16.13 12.45
CA LEU A 150 1.65 16.66 11.30
C LEU A 150 0.17 16.85 11.62
N TYR A 151 -0.45 15.88 12.29
CA TYR A 151 -1.85 15.92 12.68
C TYR A 151 -2.18 17.13 13.56
N GLU A 152 -1.40 17.34 14.63
CA GLU A 152 -1.63 18.47 15.54
C GLU A 152 -1.37 19.81 14.85
N TYR A 153 -0.32 19.90 14.02
CA TYR A 153 -0.03 21.11 13.25
C TYR A 153 -1.17 21.49 12.29
N LEU A 154 -1.68 20.53 11.53
CA LEU A 154 -2.74 20.77 10.54
C LEU A 154 -4.10 21.10 11.17
N LYS A 155 -4.33 20.70 12.44
CA LYS A 155 -5.53 21.10 13.19
C LYS A 155 -5.50 22.57 13.62
N MET A 156 -4.33 23.20 13.64
CA MET A 156 -4.22 24.60 14.04
C MET A 156 -4.87 25.51 12.97
N PRO A 157 -5.55 26.60 13.38
CA PRO A 157 -6.22 27.51 12.45
C PRO A 157 -5.26 28.06 11.39
N GLY A 158 -5.65 27.97 10.12
CA GLY A 158 -4.87 28.50 8.99
C GLY A 158 -3.80 27.56 8.41
N HIS A 159 -3.57 26.39 9.02
CA HIS A 159 -2.58 25.42 8.53
C HIS A 159 -3.15 24.34 7.63
N LEU A 160 -4.46 24.04 7.74
CA LEU A 160 -5.14 23.15 6.82
C LEU A 160 -5.29 23.81 5.44
N PRO A 161 -4.92 23.14 4.34
CA PRO A 161 -5.10 23.65 2.99
C PRO A 161 -6.54 23.98 2.61
N GLU A 162 -6.68 24.89 1.65
CA GLU A 162 -7.98 25.47 1.28
C GLU A 162 -8.97 24.47 0.69
N ASP A 163 -8.46 23.51 -0.09
CA ASP A 163 -9.21 22.43 -0.73
C ASP A 163 -9.82 21.45 0.29
N MET A 164 -9.25 21.37 1.49
CA MET A 164 -9.78 20.56 2.59
C MET A 164 -10.83 21.28 3.44
N ARG A 165 -11.04 22.60 3.26
CA ARG A 165 -12.01 23.37 4.07
C ARG A 165 -13.44 22.89 3.93
N ARG A 166 -13.82 22.42 2.72
CA ARG A 166 -15.15 21.85 2.47
C ARG A 166 -15.38 20.62 3.35
N ILE A 167 -14.42 19.70 3.38
CA ILE A 167 -14.49 18.48 4.20
C ILE A 167 -14.47 18.85 5.68
N ALA A 168 -13.66 19.83 6.08
CA ALA A 168 -13.61 20.29 7.47
C ALA A 168 -14.97 20.85 7.94
N GLY A 169 -15.69 21.57 7.06
CA GLY A 169 -17.02 22.09 7.34
C GLY A 169 -18.12 21.04 7.35
N GLU A 170 -18.06 20.04 6.46
CA GLU A 170 -19.09 19.00 6.31
C GLU A 170 -18.91 17.81 7.27
N GLU A 171 -17.66 17.36 7.48
CA GLU A 171 -17.31 16.13 8.18
C GLU A 171 -16.40 16.36 9.40
N GLY A 172 -16.00 17.61 9.66
CA GLY A 172 -15.16 18.00 10.79
C GLY A 172 -13.67 18.06 10.49
N ILE A 173 -12.95 18.83 11.31
CA ILE A 173 -11.51 19.09 11.14
C ILE A 173 -10.67 17.81 11.19
N ASP A 174 -10.97 16.89 12.12
CA ASP A 174 -10.22 15.65 12.28
C ASP A 174 -10.29 14.78 11.01
N ARG A 175 -11.45 14.77 10.32
CA ARG A 175 -11.60 14.05 9.05
C ARG A 175 -10.75 14.69 7.95
N ALA A 176 -10.84 16.01 7.80
CA ALA A 176 -10.10 16.73 6.77
C ALA A 176 -8.57 16.60 6.93
N VAL A 177 -8.07 16.68 8.16
CA VAL A 177 -6.66 16.46 8.48
C VAL A 177 -6.24 15.02 8.16
N THR A 178 -7.06 14.04 8.52
CA THR A 178 -6.80 12.62 8.23
C THR A 178 -6.72 12.38 6.71
N ASP A 179 -7.68 12.90 5.95
CA ASP A 179 -7.72 12.77 4.48
C ASP A 179 -6.49 13.45 3.85
N TYR A 180 -6.10 14.62 4.35
CA TYR A 180 -4.94 15.34 3.85
C TYR A 180 -3.62 14.61 4.12
N ILE A 181 -3.41 14.11 5.35
CA ILE A 181 -2.22 13.33 5.70
C ILE A 181 -2.16 12.03 4.89
N ALA A 182 -3.29 11.33 4.73
CA ALA A 182 -3.34 10.10 3.95
C ALA A 182 -3.05 10.31 2.45
N GLY A 183 -3.28 11.52 1.93
CA GLY A 183 -2.93 11.92 0.56
C GLY A 183 -1.49 12.41 0.37
N MET A 184 -0.69 12.53 1.45
CA MET A 184 0.70 12.98 1.34
C MET A 184 1.58 11.89 0.73
N THR A 185 2.59 12.31 -0.04
CA THR A 185 3.74 11.45 -0.34
C THR A 185 4.66 11.40 0.88
N ASP A 186 5.37 10.29 1.09
CA ASP A 186 6.36 10.16 2.18
C ASP A 186 7.36 11.32 2.20
N ARG A 187 7.86 11.71 1.02
CA ARG A 187 8.79 12.82 0.86
C ARG A 187 8.20 14.13 1.38
N TYR A 188 6.98 14.46 0.96
CA TYR A 188 6.30 15.68 1.39
C TYR A 188 6.02 15.68 2.90
N ALA A 189 5.58 14.54 3.45
CA ALA A 189 5.32 14.40 4.89
C ALA A 189 6.61 14.63 5.72
N VAL A 190 7.74 14.11 5.26
CA VAL A 190 9.05 14.32 5.91
C VAL A 190 9.51 15.77 5.77
N GLU A 191 9.40 16.38 4.59
CA GLU A 191 9.76 17.78 4.35
C GLU A 191 8.96 18.74 5.26
N LEU A 192 7.64 18.56 5.29
CA LEU A 192 6.75 19.36 6.14
C LEU A 192 7.06 19.16 7.62
N PHE A 193 7.29 17.91 8.05
CA PHE A 193 7.68 17.61 9.42
C PHE A 193 8.99 18.30 9.82
N GLN A 194 10.00 18.31 8.93
CA GLN A 194 11.26 18.99 9.15
C GLN A 194 11.08 20.51 9.27
N GLU A 195 10.27 21.10 8.40
CA GLU A 195 9.97 22.54 8.45
C GLU A 195 9.32 22.96 9.77
N ILE A 196 8.38 22.15 10.28
CA ILE A 196 7.66 22.44 11.53
C ILE A 196 8.55 22.22 12.76
N SER A 197 9.44 21.22 12.71
CA SER A 197 10.19 20.77 13.89
C SER A 197 11.55 21.43 14.05
N VAL A 198 12.14 21.95 12.97
CA VAL A 198 13.48 22.55 13.00
C VAL A 198 13.36 24.08 13.07
N PRO A 199 13.82 24.73 14.16
CA PRO A 199 13.82 26.18 14.26
C PRO A 199 14.69 26.78 13.15
N ARG A 200 14.18 27.78 12.43
CA ARG A 200 15.00 28.52 11.47
C ARG A 200 16.06 29.29 12.25
N SER A 201 17.34 28.90 12.11
CA SER A 201 18.46 29.72 12.59
C SER A 201 18.49 31.00 11.78
N TRP A 202 18.42 32.14 12.45
CA TRP A 202 18.66 33.44 11.85
C TRP A 202 20.13 33.48 11.42
N ASN A 203 20.41 33.33 10.13
CA ASN A 203 21.69 33.73 9.58
C ASN A 203 21.69 35.27 9.55
N HIS A 204 22.28 35.86 10.58
CA HIS A 204 22.71 37.26 10.56
C HIS A 204 24.06 37.38 9.87
#